data_AF-A0A287D1T5-F1
#
_entry.id   AF-A0A287D1T5-F1
#
_cell.length_a   1.000
_cell.length_b   1.000
_cell.length_c   1.000
_cell.angle_alpha   90.00
_cell.angle_beta   90.00
_cell.angle_gamma   90.00
#
_symmetry.space_group_name_H-M   'P 1'
#
loop_
_entity.id
_entity.type
_entity.pdbx_description
1 polymer ?
#
loop_
_entity_poly.entity_id
_entity_poly.type
_entity_poly.pdbx_seq_one_letter_code
_entity_poly.pdbx_strand_id
1 'polypeptide(L)'
;MSTLGKKAWWTLPENFHSPLVLYMEEDLEKHIFGQGDEYLHSIEVHSHTLIQLEPWFTATGQTRVIVVGPPRARKWLLSMIRSLGSRDWCCQDQ
;
A
#
# COMPACT_ATOMS: atom_id res chain seq x y z
N MET A 1 6.62 29.79 -19.03
CA MET A 1 7.17 29.05 -17.87
C MET A 1 7.26 27.60 -18.27
N SER A 2 8.45 27.15 -18.67
CA SER A 2 8.71 25.79 -19.14
C SER A 2 8.43 24.79 -18.03
N THR A 3 7.42 23.93 -18.23
CA THR A 3 7.23 22.71 -17.47
C THR A 3 8.42 21.80 -17.76
N LEU A 4 9.50 21.95 -17.00
CA LEU A 4 10.58 20.98 -16.97
C LEU A 4 9.92 19.64 -16.63
N GLY A 5 9.83 18.75 -17.63
CA GLY A 5 9.00 17.55 -17.58
C GLY A 5 9.25 16.75 -16.30
N LYS A 6 8.27 16.70 -15.41
CA LYS A 6 8.33 15.83 -14.24
C LYS A 6 8.40 14.40 -14.77
N LYS A 7 9.58 13.79 -14.66
CA LYS A 7 9.79 12.37 -14.96
C LYS A 7 8.75 11.57 -14.17
N ALA A 8 8.08 10.64 -14.84
CA ALA A 8 7.14 9.76 -14.16
C ALA A 8 7.85 9.01 -13.04
N TRP A 9 7.18 8.80 -11.91
CA TRP A 9 7.84 8.30 -10.70
C TRP A 9 8.50 6.92 -10.92
N TRP A 10 7.93 6.08 -11.79
CA TRP A 10 8.46 4.76 -12.13
C TRP A 10 9.74 4.79 -13.00
N THR A 11 10.16 5.96 -13.47
CA THR A 11 11.41 6.13 -14.25
C THR A 11 12.62 6.48 -13.38
N LEU A 12 12.41 6.67 -12.08
CA LEU A 12 13.45 7.05 -11.12
C LEU A 12 13.84 5.81 -10.28
N PRO A 13 15.05 5.24 -10.45
CA PRO A 13 15.51 4.07 -9.70
C PRO A 13 15.45 4.24 -8.18
N GLU A 14 15.58 5.48 -7.70
CA GLU A 14 15.56 5.82 -6.28
C GLU A 14 14.26 5.42 -5.59
N ASN A 15 13.15 5.36 -6.34
CA ASN A 15 11.84 4.96 -5.82
C ASN A 15 11.76 3.45 -5.52
N PHE A 16 12.71 2.65 -6.02
CA PHE A 16 12.76 1.19 -5.88
C PHE A 16 13.81 0.72 -4.85
N HIS A 17 14.78 1.55 -4.47
CA HIS A 17 15.89 1.14 -3.61
C HIS A 17 15.51 0.82 -2.14
N SER A 18 14.39 1.33 -1.65
CA SER A 18 14.01 1.13 -0.24
C SER A 18 12.49 0.99 -0.10
N PRO A 19 11.89 -0.12 -0.58
CA PRO A 19 10.45 -0.33 -0.49
C PRO A 19 9.95 -0.24 0.95
N LEU A 20 8.70 0.17 1.11
CA LEU A 20 7.98 -0.02 2.37
C LEU A 20 7.47 -1.47 2.38
N VAL A 21 7.80 -2.22 3.43
CA VAL A 21 7.35 -3.61 3.61
C VAL A 21 6.52 -3.68 4.88
N LEU A 22 5.33 -4.27 4.78
CA LEU A 22 4.37 -4.44 5.88
C LEU A 22 3.87 -5.89 5.90
N TYR A 23 3.42 -6.33 7.07
CA TYR A 23 2.70 -7.59 7.24
C TYR A 23 1.27 -7.25 7.66
N MET A 24 0.29 -7.82 6.99
CA MET A 24 -1.13 -7.58 7.24
C MET A 24 -1.84 -8.91 7.44
N GLU A 25 -2.77 -8.93 8.39
CA GLU A 25 -3.74 -10.02 8.50
C GLU A 25 -4.68 -10.00 7.29
N GLU A 26 -5.21 -11.17 6.93
CA GLU A 26 -6.09 -11.36 5.76
C GLU A 26 -7.32 -10.43 5.80
N ASP A 27 -7.92 -10.24 6.98
CA ASP A 27 -9.10 -9.38 7.13
C ASP A 27 -8.79 -7.91 6.85
N LEU A 28 -7.64 -7.42 7.34
CA LEU A 28 -7.20 -6.04 7.10
C LEU A 28 -6.78 -5.84 5.64
N GLU A 29 -6.10 -6.83 5.05
CA GLU A 29 -5.77 -6.83 3.63
C GLU A 29 -7.03 -6.69 2.77
N LYS A 30 -8.03 -7.56 2.99
CA LYS A 30 -9.33 -7.50 2.27
C LYS A 30 -10.06 -6.19 2.51
N HIS A 31 -9.99 -5.64 3.72
CA HIS A 31 -10.60 -4.34 4.02
C HIS A 31 -9.96 -3.20 3.21
N ILE A 32 -8.64 -3.25 3.00
CA ILE A 32 -7.89 -2.20 2.31
C ILE A 32 -7.93 -2.37 0.79
N PHE A 33 -7.64 -3.58 0.31
CA PHE A 33 -7.45 -3.87 -1.12
C PHE A 33 -8.70 -4.46 -1.78
N GLY A 34 -9.72 -4.80 -0.99
CA GLY A 34 -10.97 -5.39 -1.47
C GLY A 34 -10.88 -6.89 -1.70
N GLN A 35 -12.02 -7.54 -1.89
CA GLN A 35 -12.06 -8.98 -2.16
C GLN A 35 -11.47 -9.27 -3.54
N GLY A 36 -10.43 -10.10 -3.60
CA GLY A 36 -9.73 -10.39 -4.86
C GLY A 36 -9.04 -9.17 -5.45
N ASP A 37 -8.54 -8.28 -4.59
CA ASP A 37 -7.74 -7.10 -4.95
C ASP A 37 -8.47 -6.06 -5.81
N GLU A 38 -9.80 -5.99 -5.72
CA GLU A 38 -10.63 -5.09 -6.57
C GLU A 38 -10.23 -3.61 -6.48
N TYR A 39 -9.72 -3.15 -5.33
CA TYR A 39 -9.29 -1.77 -5.12
C TYR A 39 -7.79 -1.54 -5.35
N LEU A 40 -6.99 -2.60 -5.49
CA LEU A 40 -5.53 -2.52 -5.57
C LEU A 40 -5.08 -1.56 -6.67
N HIS A 41 -5.56 -1.76 -7.90
CA HIS A 41 -5.17 -0.92 -9.04
C HIS A 41 -5.55 0.55 -8.83
N SER A 42 -6.74 0.81 -8.29
CA SER A 42 -7.19 2.18 -7.99
C SER A 42 -6.28 2.83 -6.95
N ILE A 43 -5.89 2.11 -5.90
CA ILE A 43 -4.99 2.62 -4.87
C ILE A 43 -3.60 2.92 -5.45
N GLU A 44 -3.04 2.05 -6.27
CA GLU A 44 -1.76 2.25 -6.96
C GLU A 44 -1.75 3.54 -7.80
N VAL A 45 -2.79 3.71 -8.64
CA VAL A 45 -2.94 4.88 -9.52
C VAL A 45 -3.04 6.17 -8.71
N HIS A 46 -3.89 6.22 -7.68
CA HIS A 46 -4.12 7.44 -6.91
C HIS A 46 -2.95 7.79 -5.96
N SER A 47 -2.29 6.78 -5.41
CA SER A 47 -1.14 6.96 -4.53
C SER A 47 0.15 7.22 -5.28
N HIS A 48 0.20 6.96 -6.59
CA HIS A 48 1.43 6.93 -7.39
C HIS A 48 2.47 5.94 -6.81
N THR A 49 2.00 4.72 -6.52
CA THR A 49 2.85 3.62 -6.05
C THR A 49 2.56 2.35 -6.85
N LEU A 50 3.47 1.38 -6.75
CA LEU A 50 3.21 -0.01 -7.13
C LEU A 50 3.23 -0.83 -5.85
N ILE A 51 2.25 -1.70 -5.71
CA ILE A 51 1.97 -2.49 -4.52
C ILE A 51 1.96 -3.95 -4.94
N GLN A 52 2.86 -4.74 -4.34
CA GLN A 52 2.89 -6.18 -4.50
C GLN A 52 2.34 -6.83 -3.22
N LEU A 53 1.35 -7.69 -3.40
CA LEU A 53 0.79 -8.52 -2.34
C LEU A 53 1.36 -9.93 -2.47
N GLU A 54 1.93 -10.45 -1.38
CA GLU A 54 2.40 -11.84 -1.26
C GLU A 54 1.58 -12.52 -0.15
N PRO A 55 0.46 -13.18 -0.49
CA PRO A 55 -0.38 -13.87 0.49
C PRO A 55 0.34 -15.05 1.14
N TRP A 56 -0.09 -15.44 2.34
CA TRP A 56 0.45 -16.59 3.08
C TRP A 56 1.98 -16.54 3.28
N PHE A 57 2.53 -15.33 3.46
CA PHE A 57 3.96 -15.14 3.57
C PHE A 57 4.52 -15.63 4.91
N THR A 58 3.75 -15.50 5.99
CA THR A 58 4.14 -15.98 7.32
C THR A 58 3.40 -17.28 7.68
N ALA A 59 3.94 -18.03 8.64
CA ALA A 59 3.30 -19.25 9.15
C ALA A 59 1.94 -18.99 9.82
N THR A 60 1.65 -17.74 10.20
CA THR A 60 0.36 -17.30 10.74
C THR A 60 -0.62 -16.85 9.64
N GLY A 61 -0.22 -16.93 8.37
CA GLY A 61 -1.08 -16.58 7.22
C GLY A 61 -1.05 -15.10 6.83
N GLN A 62 -0.17 -14.28 7.41
CA GLN A 62 -0.13 -12.85 7.07
C GLN A 62 0.35 -12.64 5.64
N THR A 63 -0.28 -11.68 4.97
CA THR A 63 0.12 -11.18 3.66
C THR A 63 1.27 -10.19 3.83
N ARG A 64 2.34 -10.39 3.07
CA ARG A 64 3.43 -9.41 2.96
C ARG A 64 3.09 -8.41 1.86
N VAL A 65 3.04 -7.14 2.24
CA VAL A 65 2.73 -6.03 1.35
C VAL A 65 4.00 -5.24 1.09
N ILE A 66 4.37 -5.12 -0.18
CA ILE A 66 5.57 -4.40 -0.62
C ILE A 66 5.12 -3.19 -1.45
N VAL A 67 5.52 -1.99 -1.03
CA VAL A 67 5.15 -0.74 -1.71
C VAL A 67 6.41 -0.03 -2.21
N VAL A 68 6.50 0.16 -3.53
CA VAL A 68 7.53 0.99 -4.17
C VAL A 68 6.92 2.27 -4.72
N GLY A 69 7.72 3.32 -4.79
CA GLY A 69 7.25 4.65 -5.21
C GLY A 69 7.89 5.77 -4.39
N PRO A 70 7.46 7.02 -4.65
CA PRO A 70 7.99 8.20 -3.98
C PRO A 70 7.90 8.07 -2.45
N PRO A 71 8.93 8.50 -1.69
CA PRO A 71 8.91 8.39 -0.22
C PRO A 71 7.69 9.03 0.45
N ARG A 72 7.16 10.11 -0.12
CA ARG A 72 5.94 10.77 0.39
C ARG A 72 4.69 9.93 0.17
N ALA A 73 4.56 9.31 -1.00
CA ALA A 73 3.44 8.42 -1.32
C ALA A 73 3.44 7.20 -0.39
N ARG A 74 4.60 6.57 -0.17
CA ARG A 74 4.72 5.44 0.78
C ARG A 74 4.33 5.83 2.21
N LYS A 75 4.76 7.01 2.68
CA LYS A 75 4.38 7.52 4.02
C LYS A 75 2.87 7.78 4.13
N TRP A 76 2.26 8.31 3.07
CA TRP A 76 0.82 8.52 3.01
C TRP A 76 0.07 7.18 3.08
N LEU A 77 0.48 6.18 2.29
CA LEU A 77 -0.09 4.83 2.31
C LEU A 77 0.02 4.18 3.69
N LEU A 78 1.20 4.26 4.33
CA LEU A 78 1.39 3.78 5.70
C LEU A 78 0.42 4.43 6.69
N SER A 79 0.19 5.74 6.56
CA SER A 79 -0.74 6.47 7.42
C SER A 79 -2.19 6.05 7.17
N MET A 80 -2.56 5.83 5.91
CA MET A 80 -3.90 5.36 5.52
C MET A 80 -4.16 3.96 6.10
N ILE A 81 -3.24 3.02 5.90
CA ILE A 81 -3.30 1.65 6.44
C ILE A 81 -3.47 1.66 7.97
N ARG A 82 -2.66 2.46 8.68
CA ARG A 82 -2.76 2.59 10.15
C ARG A 82 -4.10 3.16 10.60
N SER A 83 -4.64 4.11 9.85
CA SER A 83 -5.92 4.74 10.18
C SER A 83 -7.09 3.78 10.00
N LEU A 84 -7.02 2.92 8.98
CA LEU A 84 -8.03 1.88 8.74
C LEU A 84 -7.90 0.74 9.77
N GLY A 85 -6.70 0.22 10.02
CA GLY A 85 -6.49 -0.83 11.03
C GLY A 85 -6.76 -0.39 12.48
N SER A 86 -6.76 0.91 12.77
CA SER A 86 -7.19 1.43 14.08
C SER A 86 -8.71 1.51 14.22
N ARG A 87 -9.46 1.58 13.11
CA ARG A 87 -10.92 1.68 13.12
C ARG A 87 -11.60 0.33 13.32
N ASP A 88 -10.91 -0.76 13.01
CA ASP A 88 -11.41 -2.12 13.24
C ASP A 88 -11.65 -2.42 14.75
N TRP A 89 -11.01 -1.66 15.65
CA TRP A 89 -11.27 -1.73 17.10
C TRP A 89 -12.54 -0.98 17.54
N CYS A 90 -13.13 -0.13 16.69
CA CYS A 90 -14.27 0.73 17.08
C CYS A 90 -15.62 0.15 16.65
N CYS A 91 -15.66 -0.81 15.73
CA CYS A 91 -16.91 -1.36 15.17
C CYS A 91 -17.17 -2.82 15.56
N GLN A 92 -16.42 -3.40 16.49
CA GLN A 92 -16.69 -4.74 17.04
C GLN A 92 -17.55 -4.74 18.32
N ASP A 93 -18.00 -3.59 18.80
CA ASP A 93 -19.00 -3.48 19.87
C ASP A 93 -20.33 -2.93 19.30
N GLN A 94 -21.14 -3.80 18.69
CA GLN A 94 -22.59 -3.60 18.61
C GLN A 94 -23.36 -4.90 18.51
#